data_AF-A0A7J4EG31-F1
#
_entry.id   AF-A0A7J4EG31-F1
#
_cell.length_a   1.000
_cell.length_b   1.000
_cell.length_c   1.000
_cell.angle_alpha   90.00
_cell.angle_beta   90.00
_cell.angle_gamma   90.00
#
_symmetry.space_group_name_H-M   'P 1'
#
loop_
_entity.id
_entity.type
_entity.pdbx_description
1 polymer ?
#
loop_
_entity_poly.entity_id
_entity_poly.type
_entity_poly.pdbx_seq_one_letter_code
_entity_poly.pdbx_strand_id
1 'polypeptide(L)'
;MGTIDLNPMSDVGVEVTVNPKNPVIDSIVTLTLTATCYRGDVGAVDIEIKYSLPDGLIYISNTTSNGSYCNYTGVWRIDKIEIGRSVNFTITAKVKGLKYCKFTQLAMILDGSGSISPEDWDLLRTGLANAVENPDVFPRDSSVELTVIQFGDYYQFFFTC
;
A
#
# COMPACT_ATOMS: atom_id res chain seq x y z
N MET A 1 28.72 -29.20 -13.39
CA MET A 1 28.54 -28.18 -12.34
C MET A 1 27.25 -28.50 -11.62
N GLY A 2 27.28 -28.76 -10.33
CA GLY A 2 26.07 -28.92 -9.52
C GLY A 2 25.79 -27.60 -8.82
N THR A 3 24.57 -27.08 -8.96
CA THR A 3 24.09 -25.94 -8.17
C THR A 3 23.70 -26.47 -6.78
N ILE A 4 24.25 -25.87 -5.73
CA ILE A 4 23.72 -26.01 -4.38
C ILE A 4 22.54 -25.04 -4.31
N ASP A 5 21.33 -25.58 -4.27
CA ASP A 5 20.13 -24.81 -3.99
C ASP A 5 20.00 -24.69 -2.47
N LEU A 6 20.23 -23.49 -1.94
CA LEU A 6 19.99 -23.22 -0.52
C LEU A 6 18.49 -22.99 -0.35
N ASN A 7 17.77 -24.04 0.01
CA ASN A 7 16.34 -23.92 0.33
C ASN A 7 16.16 -22.95 1.51
N PRO A 8 15.21 -22.01 1.45
CA PRO A 8 14.88 -21.18 2.61
C PRO A 8 14.36 -22.09 3.74
N MET A 9 14.70 -21.78 5.00
CA MET A 9 14.23 -22.57 6.16
C MET A 9 12.71 -22.74 6.16
N SER A 10 11.98 -21.70 5.73
CA SER A 10 10.55 -21.73 5.43
C SER A 10 10.21 -20.61 4.44
N ASP A 11 9.22 -20.86 3.59
CA ASP A 11 8.65 -19.91 2.62
C ASP A 11 7.19 -19.62 3.01
N VAL A 12 6.94 -18.45 3.60
CA VAL A 12 5.61 -18.03 4.06
C VAL A 12 5.11 -16.89 3.20
N GLY A 13 3.90 -17.03 2.64
CA GLY A 13 3.19 -15.94 1.98
C GLY A 13 1.86 -15.64 2.65
N VAL A 14 1.38 -14.41 2.45
CA VAL A 14 0.13 -13.92 3.03
C VAL A 14 -0.74 -13.37 1.92
N GLU A 15 -1.98 -13.85 1.85
CA GLU A 15 -3.02 -13.30 0.98
C GLU A 15 -4.06 -12.56 1.83
N VAL A 16 -4.53 -11.41 1.34
CA VAL A 16 -5.58 -10.62 2.02
C VAL A 16 -6.75 -10.43 1.07
N THR A 17 -7.94 -10.79 1.53
CA THR A 17 -9.19 -10.61 0.79
C THR A 17 -10.16 -9.75 1.59
N VAL A 18 -11.04 -9.05 0.89
CA VAL A 18 -12.07 -8.20 1.48
C VAL A 18 -13.44 -8.58 0.92
N ASN A 19 -14.44 -8.66 1.80
CA ASN A 19 -15.83 -8.92 1.41
C ASN A 19 -16.80 -8.04 2.23
N PRO A 20 -17.75 -7.33 1.58
CA PRO A 20 -17.86 -7.14 0.13
C PRO A 20 -16.72 -6.28 -0.44
N LYS A 21 -16.38 -6.48 -1.73
CA LYS A 21 -15.31 -5.71 -2.41
C LYS A 21 -15.66 -4.24 -2.64
N ASN A 22 -16.95 -3.93 -2.76
CA ASN A 22 -17.48 -2.58 -2.94
C ASN A 22 -18.46 -2.26 -1.80
N PRO A 23 -17.97 -2.05 -0.57
CA PRO A 23 -18.84 -1.76 0.56
C PRO A 23 -19.34 -0.31 0.50
N VAL A 24 -20.54 -0.07 1.02
CA VAL A 24 -21.08 1.28 1.23
C VAL A 24 -20.67 1.82 2.59
N ILE A 25 -20.68 3.14 2.77
CA ILE A 25 -20.48 3.76 4.08
C ILE A 25 -21.49 3.20 5.09
N ASP A 26 -21.04 3.04 6.33
CA ASP A 26 -21.73 2.43 7.46
C ASP A 26 -21.99 0.92 7.38
N SER A 27 -21.61 0.25 6.29
CA SER A 27 -21.72 -1.21 6.18
C SER A 27 -20.60 -1.94 6.91
N ILE A 28 -20.78 -3.26 7.07
CA ILE A 28 -19.78 -4.16 7.65
C ILE A 28 -18.96 -4.80 6.54
N VAL A 29 -17.64 -4.82 6.72
CA VAL A 29 -16.70 -5.54 5.88
C VAL A 29 -15.96 -6.59 6.69
N THR A 30 -15.63 -7.68 6.03
CA THR A 30 -14.82 -8.76 6.56
C THR A 30 -13.52 -8.82 5.75
N LEU A 31 -12.40 -8.61 6.43
CA LEU A 31 -11.05 -8.79 5.89
C LEU A 31 -10.56 -10.17 6.31
N THR A 32 -10.10 -10.98 5.38
CA THR A 32 -9.55 -12.32 5.66
C THR A 32 -8.12 -12.38 5.18
N LEU A 33 -7.20 -12.60 6.13
CA LEU A 33 -5.80 -12.86 5.91
C LEU A 33 -5.56 -14.36 5.98
N THR A 34 -4.89 -14.89 4.96
CA THR A 34 -4.50 -16.30 4.89
C THR A 34 -2.98 -16.37 4.82
N ALA A 35 -2.34 -16.82 5.90
CA ALA A 35 -0.90 -17.07 5.93
C ALA A 35 -0.64 -18.54 5.57
N THR A 36 0.19 -18.78 4.56
CA THR A 36 0.48 -20.12 4.04
C THR A 36 1.98 -20.37 4.05
N CYS A 37 2.41 -21.50 4.60
CA CYS A 37 3.79 -21.97 4.49
C CYS A 37 3.87 -22.87 3.23
N TYR A 38 4.41 -22.35 2.13
CA TYR A 38 4.42 -23.06 0.85
C TYR A 38 5.49 -24.16 0.80
N ARG A 39 6.71 -23.83 1.21
CA ARG A 39 7.90 -24.70 1.09
C ARG A 39 8.87 -24.44 2.24
N GLY A 40 9.90 -25.26 2.34
CA GLY A 40 10.96 -25.13 3.33
C GLY A 40 11.41 -26.50 3.85
N ASP A 41 12.51 -26.49 4.60
CA ASP A 41 13.03 -27.69 5.26
C ASP A 41 12.28 -27.98 6.58
N VAL A 42 11.74 -26.92 7.21
CA VAL A 42 10.89 -26.99 8.39
C VAL A 42 9.68 -26.06 8.24
N GLY A 43 8.60 -26.32 8.99
CA GLY A 43 7.48 -25.38 9.07
C GLY A 43 7.90 -24.07 9.74
N ALA A 44 7.28 -22.96 9.34
CA ALA A 44 7.53 -21.66 9.97
C ALA A 44 7.05 -21.64 11.43
N VAL A 45 7.87 -21.08 12.31
CA VAL A 45 7.61 -20.91 13.75
C VAL A 45 7.84 -19.46 14.15
N ASP A 46 7.24 -19.03 15.27
CA ASP A 46 7.41 -17.68 15.85
C ASP A 46 7.17 -16.55 14.83
N ILE A 47 6.07 -16.66 14.07
CA ILE A 47 5.77 -15.77 12.96
C ILE A 47 5.04 -14.54 13.49
N GLU A 48 5.49 -13.35 13.09
CA GLU A 48 4.79 -12.09 13.30
C GLU A 48 4.40 -11.46 11.97
N ILE A 49 3.10 -11.29 11.74
CA ILE A 49 2.56 -10.59 10.57
C ILE A 49 2.00 -9.26 11.03
N LYS A 50 2.53 -8.16 10.50
CA LYS A 50 2.01 -6.82 10.76
C LYS A 50 0.91 -6.50 9.75
N TYR A 51 -0.32 -6.34 10.25
CA TYR A 51 -1.47 -5.86 9.51
C TYR A 51 -2.26 -4.84 10.33
N SER A 52 -2.08 -3.57 9.98
CA SER A 52 -2.89 -2.47 10.50
C SER A 52 -4.14 -2.31 9.65
N LEU A 53 -5.29 -2.08 10.32
CA LEU A 53 -6.53 -1.81 9.61
C LEU A 53 -6.39 -0.51 8.80
N PRO A 54 -6.74 -0.50 7.50
CA PRO A 54 -6.68 0.72 6.68
C PRO A 54 -7.56 1.85 7.23
N ASP A 55 -7.16 3.08 6.95
CA ASP A 55 -7.98 4.25 7.24
C ASP A 55 -9.35 4.16 6.54
N GLY A 56 -10.37 4.75 7.17
CA GLY A 56 -11.75 4.67 6.70
C GLY A 56 -12.51 3.42 7.14
N LEU A 57 -11.85 2.50 7.85
CA LEU A 57 -12.47 1.37 8.54
C LEU A 57 -12.37 1.53 10.06
N ILE A 58 -13.41 1.11 10.78
CA ILE A 58 -13.46 1.06 12.24
C ILE A 58 -13.45 -0.39 12.66
N TYR A 59 -12.45 -0.78 13.44
CA TYR A 59 -12.34 -2.12 14.00
C TYR A 59 -13.57 -2.47 14.88
N ILE A 60 -14.12 -3.68 14.70
CA ILE A 60 -15.20 -4.22 15.56
C ILE A 60 -14.70 -5.44 16.33
N SER A 61 -14.24 -6.45 15.61
CA SER A 61 -13.83 -7.73 16.18
C SER A 61 -12.88 -8.47 15.27
N ASN A 62 -12.22 -9.49 15.82
CA ASN A 62 -11.37 -10.38 15.05
C ASN A 62 -11.49 -11.82 15.53
N THR A 63 -11.12 -12.76 14.66
CA THR A 63 -10.99 -14.18 14.97
C THR A 63 -9.75 -14.73 14.28
N THR A 64 -8.97 -15.55 14.98
CA THR A 64 -7.80 -16.25 14.44
C THR A 64 -8.02 -17.75 14.51
N SER A 65 -7.59 -18.50 13.48
CA SER A 65 -7.56 -19.97 13.55
C SER A 65 -6.31 -20.48 14.26
N ASN A 66 -5.28 -19.63 14.39
CA ASN A 66 -4.04 -19.90 15.11
C ASN A 66 -3.44 -18.58 15.59
N GLY A 67 -2.88 -18.60 16.80
CA GLY A 67 -2.21 -17.46 17.40
C GLY A 67 -3.15 -16.33 17.80
N SER A 68 -2.61 -15.13 17.97
CA SER A 68 -3.33 -13.98 18.54
C SER A 68 -3.05 -12.69 17.79
N TYR A 69 -4.04 -11.80 17.74
CA TYR A 69 -3.92 -10.48 17.11
C TYR A 69 -4.11 -9.37 18.14
N CYS A 70 -3.23 -8.36 18.10
CA CYS A 70 -3.37 -7.14 18.87
C CYS A 70 -3.73 -5.98 17.94
N ASN A 71 -4.97 -5.49 18.04
CA ASN A 71 -5.47 -4.39 17.18
C ASN A 71 -4.76 -3.05 17.44
N TYR A 72 -4.19 -2.85 18.64
CA TYR A 72 -3.44 -1.63 18.96
C TYR A 72 -2.10 -1.55 18.23
N THR A 73 -1.40 -2.69 18.10
CA THR A 73 -0.09 -2.75 17.42
C THR A 73 -0.21 -3.19 15.96
N GLY A 74 -1.35 -3.78 15.57
CA GLY A 74 -1.56 -4.37 14.27
C GLY A 74 -0.76 -5.67 14.07
N VAL A 75 -0.33 -6.35 15.14
CA VAL A 75 0.50 -7.56 15.03
C VAL A 75 -0.34 -8.81 15.22
N TRP A 76 -0.30 -9.72 14.25
CA TRP A 76 -0.79 -11.09 14.34
C TRP A 76 0.40 -12.03 14.58
N ARG A 77 0.42 -12.65 15.75
CA ARG A 77 1.42 -13.65 16.14
C ARG A 77 0.89 -15.05 15.86
N ILE A 78 1.69 -15.90 15.24
CA ILE A 78 1.36 -17.29 14.92
C ILE A 78 2.49 -18.18 15.42
N ASP A 79 2.14 -19.18 16.22
CA ASP A 79 3.13 -20.05 16.86
C ASP A 79 3.84 -20.95 15.83
N LYS A 80 3.06 -21.59 14.95
CA LYS A 80 3.60 -22.46 13.89
C LYS A 80 2.63 -22.62 12.73
N ILE A 81 3.19 -22.71 11.51
CA ILE A 81 2.50 -23.17 10.30
C ILE A 81 3.30 -24.34 9.73
N GLU A 82 2.66 -25.51 9.57
CA GLU A 82 3.30 -26.66 8.91
C GLU A 82 3.45 -26.44 7.40
N ILE A 83 4.44 -27.10 6.79
CA ILE A 83 4.68 -27.05 5.35
C ILE A 83 3.42 -27.51 4.60
N GLY A 84 2.98 -26.72 3.63
CA GLY A 84 1.76 -26.97 2.84
C GLY A 84 0.45 -26.64 3.58
N ARG A 85 0.51 -26.06 4.78
CA ARG A 85 -0.68 -25.62 5.54
C ARG A 85 -0.84 -24.11 5.53
N SER A 86 -2.05 -23.68 5.84
CA SER A 86 -2.41 -22.29 6.03
C SER A 86 -3.16 -22.08 7.34
N VAL A 87 -3.10 -20.85 7.82
CA VAL A 87 -3.87 -20.36 8.97
C VAL A 87 -4.57 -19.07 8.57
N ASN A 88 -5.74 -18.84 9.15
CA ASN A 88 -6.62 -17.75 8.80
C ASN A 88 -6.77 -16.76 9.96
N PHE A 89 -6.84 -15.50 9.60
CA PHE A 89 -7.15 -14.40 10.50
C PHE A 89 -8.20 -13.52 9.84
N THR A 90 -9.31 -13.31 10.54
CA THR A 90 -10.44 -12.53 10.03
C THR A 90 -10.65 -11.31 10.93
N ILE A 91 -10.78 -10.13 10.31
CA ILE A 91 -11.16 -8.88 10.96
C ILE A 91 -12.54 -8.48 10.44
N THR A 92 -13.45 -8.18 11.37
CA THR A 92 -14.72 -7.52 11.05
C THR A 92 -14.58 -6.04 11.39
N ALA A 93 -14.88 -5.19 10.42
CA ALA A 93 -14.79 -3.74 10.54
C ALA A 93 -16.03 -3.05 9.97
N LYS A 94 -16.36 -1.88 10.52
CA LYS A 94 -17.39 -0.99 9.97
C LYS A 94 -16.75 -0.01 9.01
N VAL A 95 -17.33 0.16 7.83
CA VAL A 95 -16.93 1.20 6.89
C VAL A 95 -17.38 2.55 7.43
N LYS A 96 -16.44 3.37 7.87
CA LYS A 96 -16.71 4.77 8.18
C LYS A 96 -16.78 5.62 6.91
N GLY A 97 -16.15 5.10 5.85
CA GLY A 97 -15.69 5.89 4.71
C GLY A 97 -14.38 6.59 5.08
N LEU A 98 -13.50 6.79 4.10
CA LEU A 98 -12.54 7.88 4.22
C LEU A 98 -13.36 9.16 4.37
N LYS A 99 -12.84 10.17 5.06
CA LYS A 99 -13.39 11.53 4.91
C LYS A 99 -13.52 11.72 3.39
N TYR A 100 -14.71 12.05 2.88
CA TYR A 100 -14.90 12.34 1.47
C TYR A 100 -13.99 13.53 1.14
N CYS A 101 -12.74 13.26 0.82
CA CYS A 101 -11.85 14.18 0.15
C CYS A 101 -12.31 14.07 -1.29
N LYS A 102 -13.21 14.96 -1.72
CA LYS A 102 -13.21 15.30 -3.15
C LYS A 102 -11.77 15.67 -3.44
N PHE A 103 -11.01 14.77 -4.04
CA PHE A 103 -9.68 15.14 -4.45
C PHE A 103 -9.84 16.00 -5.69
N THR A 104 -9.12 17.11 -5.73
CA THR A 104 -9.10 17.96 -6.92
C THR A 104 -8.04 17.39 -7.84
N GLN A 105 -8.44 16.99 -9.06
CA GLN A 105 -7.48 16.64 -10.10
C GLN A 105 -7.00 17.91 -10.78
N LEU A 106 -5.71 18.18 -10.68
CA LEU A 106 -5.05 19.27 -11.38
C LEU A 106 -4.17 18.66 -12.47
N ALA A 107 -4.41 19.05 -13.71
CA ALA A 107 -3.53 18.75 -14.82
C ALA A 107 -2.78 20.03 -15.23
N MET A 108 -1.46 19.97 -15.24
CA MET A 108 -0.61 21.05 -15.71
C MET A 108 0.14 20.61 -16.96
N ILE A 109 0.20 21.49 -17.96
CA ILE A 109 0.95 21.26 -19.19
C ILE A 109 2.18 22.17 -19.18
N LEU A 110 3.37 21.60 -19.37
CA LEU A 110 4.65 22.31 -19.42
C LEU A 110 5.25 22.27 -20.82
N ASP A 111 5.73 23.42 -21.30
CA ASP A 111 6.41 23.53 -22.58
C ASP A 111 7.90 23.18 -22.44
N GLY A 112 8.26 21.96 -22.86
CA GLY A 112 9.64 21.47 -22.95
C GLY A 112 10.19 21.48 -24.37
N SER A 113 9.57 22.22 -25.30
CA SER A 113 9.96 22.25 -26.72
C SER A 113 11.29 22.96 -27.00
N GLY A 114 11.90 23.57 -25.99
CA GLY A 114 13.06 24.45 -26.16
C GLY A 114 12.70 25.87 -26.63
N SER A 115 11.41 26.22 -26.64
CA SER A 115 10.94 27.58 -26.94
C SER A 115 11.24 28.60 -25.81
N ILE A 116 11.69 28.11 -24.66
CA ILE A 116 12.15 28.93 -23.53
C ILE A 116 13.63 28.64 -23.27
N SER A 117 14.34 29.59 -22.65
CA SER A 117 15.76 29.42 -22.35
C SER A 117 15.97 28.25 -21.36
N PRO A 118 17.12 27.54 -21.41
CA PRO A 118 17.42 26.47 -20.45
C PRO A 118 17.39 26.95 -18.99
N GLU A 119 17.85 28.18 -18.73
CA GLU A 119 17.83 28.78 -17.39
C GLU A 119 16.40 29.00 -16.90
N ASP A 120 15.51 29.52 -17.75
CA ASP A 120 14.10 29.72 -17.42
C ASP A 120 13.37 28.37 -17.22
N TRP A 121 13.72 27.36 -18.02
CA TRP A 121 13.19 26.00 -17.86
C TRP A 121 13.57 25.39 -16.51
N ASP A 122 14.84 25.50 -16.12
CA ASP A 122 15.29 25.00 -14.83
C ASP A 122 14.63 25.75 -13.66
N LEU A 123 14.40 27.06 -13.79
CA LEU A 123 13.66 27.85 -12.80
C LEU A 123 12.21 27.36 -12.66
N LEU A 124 11.51 27.10 -13.77
CA LEU A 124 10.13 26.58 -13.75
C LEU A 124 10.05 25.19 -13.11
N ARG A 125 10.94 24.27 -13.51
CA ARG A 125 10.98 22.90 -12.98
C ARG A 125 11.30 22.88 -11.49
N THR A 126 12.32 23.64 -11.07
CA THR A 126 12.75 23.72 -9.67
C THR A 126 11.68 24.42 -8.81
N GLY A 127 11.07 25.50 -9.32
CA GLY A 127 9.99 26.21 -8.64
C GLY A 127 8.77 25.32 -8.40
N LEU A 128 8.35 24.57 -9.42
CA LEU A 128 7.25 23.61 -9.30
C LEU A 128 7.58 22.48 -8.32
N ALA A 129 8.76 21.89 -8.41
CA ALA A 129 9.20 20.84 -7.49
C ALA A 129 9.19 21.34 -6.03
N ASN A 130 9.77 22.51 -5.76
CA ASN A 130 9.77 23.12 -4.44
C ASN A 130 8.34 23.41 -3.92
N ALA A 131 7.44 23.85 -4.80
CA ALA A 131 6.04 24.12 -4.44
C ALA A 131 5.27 22.83 -4.09
N VAL A 132 5.49 21.75 -4.85
CA VAL A 132 4.91 20.43 -4.57
C VAL A 132 5.50 19.81 -3.31
N GLU A 133 6.78 20.05 -3.03
CA GLU A 133 7.44 19.55 -1.83
C GLU A 133 7.01 20.30 -0.56
N ASN A 134 6.62 21.57 -0.67
CA ASN A 134 6.19 22.38 0.47
C ASN A 134 4.76 21.99 0.94
N PRO A 135 4.59 21.43 2.15
CA PRO A 135 3.29 21.00 2.67
C PRO A 135 2.31 22.15 2.94
N ASP A 136 2.80 23.38 3.08
CA ASP A 136 1.96 24.58 3.23
C ASP A 136 1.38 25.04 1.88
N VAL A 137 1.94 24.57 0.77
CA VAL A 137 1.54 24.92 -0.60
C VAL A 137 0.79 23.77 -1.28
N PHE A 138 1.30 22.55 -1.19
CA PHE A 138 0.67 21.36 -1.76
C PHE A 138 0.27 20.37 -0.65
N PRO A 139 -1.05 20.13 -0.43
CA PRO A 139 -1.52 19.25 0.63
C PRO A 139 -0.99 17.82 0.52
N ARG A 140 -0.63 17.22 1.66
CA ARG A 140 -0.16 15.81 1.75
C ARG A 140 -1.21 14.85 2.32
N ASP A 141 -2.47 15.27 2.33
CA ASP A 141 -3.61 14.54 2.89
C ASP A 141 -4.46 13.83 1.82
N SER A 142 -3.87 13.60 0.63
CA SER A 142 -4.53 12.99 -0.53
C SER A 142 -5.76 13.77 -1.04
N SER A 143 -5.88 15.06 -0.72
CA SER A 143 -6.95 15.94 -1.22
C SER A 143 -6.70 16.52 -2.62
N VAL A 144 -5.51 16.34 -3.20
CA VAL A 144 -5.16 16.81 -4.55
C VAL A 144 -4.34 15.73 -5.25
N GLU A 145 -4.68 15.48 -6.51
CA GLU A 145 -3.87 14.68 -7.45
C GLU A 145 -3.32 15.64 -8.52
N LEU A 146 -2.01 15.66 -8.73
CA LEU A 146 -1.34 16.50 -9.72
C LEU A 146 -0.77 15.64 -10.83
N THR A 147 -1.22 15.89 -12.07
CA THR A 147 -0.62 15.33 -13.28
C THR A 147 0.16 16.42 -14.00
N VAL A 148 1.44 16.18 -14.29
CA VAL A 148 2.27 17.08 -15.09
C VAL A 148 2.55 16.43 -16.44
N ILE A 149 2.17 17.11 -17.51
CA ILE A 149 2.41 16.70 -18.89
C ILE A 149 3.37 17.70 -19.51
N GLN A 150 4.60 17.30 -19.81
CA GLN A 150 5.49 18.12 -20.64
C GLN A 150 5.27 17.72 -22.10
N PHE A 151 5.21 18.72 -22.96
CA PHE A 151 5.20 18.53 -24.40
C PHE A 151 6.46 19.14 -25.02
N GLY A 152 6.95 18.54 -26.09
CA GLY A 152 8.22 18.92 -26.72
C GLY A 152 9.40 18.14 -26.14
N ASP A 153 10.22 17.58 -27.03
CA ASP A 153 11.29 16.66 -26.66
C ASP A 153 12.66 17.33 -26.70
N TYR A 154 13.34 17.33 -25.55
CA TYR A 154 14.66 16.73 -25.41
C TYR A 154 14.70 15.92 -24.08
N TYR A 155 14.50 14.60 -24.21
CA TYR A 155 14.71 13.52 -23.21
C TYR A 155 13.61 13.22 -22.17
N GLN A 156 12.88 12.13 -22.46
CA GLN A 156 12.04 11.18 -21.69
C GLN A 156 11.64 11.41 -20.21
N PHE A 157 10.31 11.35 -19.99
CA PHE A 157 9.59 11.01 -18.75
C PHE A 157 9.93 9.59 -18.22
N PHE A 158 9.78 9.22 -16.94
CA PHE A 158 8.54 9.12 -16.16
C PHE A 158 8.78 9.24 -14.64
N PHE A 159 7.86 9.90 -13.93
CA PHE A 159 7.48 9.51 -12.57
C PHE A 159 5.95 9.49 -12.50
N THR A 160 5.39 8.32 -12.20
CA THR A 160 4.07 8.18 -11.60
C THR A 160 4.27 8.15 -10.08
N CYS A 161 3.68 9.10 -9.37
CA CYS A 161 3.40 8.95 -7.93
C CYS A 161 2.06 8.23 -7.75
#